data_AF-A0A8X6XX98-F1
#
_entry.id   AF-A0A8X6XX98-F1
#
_cell.length_a   1.000
_cell.length_b   1.000
_cell.length_c   1.000
_cell.angle_alpha   90.00
_cell.angle_beta   90.00
_cell.angle_gamma   90.00
#
_symmetry.space_group_name_H-M   'P 1'
#
loop_
_entity.id
_entity.type
_entity.pdbx_description
1 polymer ?
#
loop_
_entity_poly.entity_id
_entity_poly.type
_entity_poly.pdbx_seq_one_letter_code
_entity_poly.pdbx_strand_id
1 'polypeptide(L)'
;MKTRRDEEIFLRQKLLMQKLWFLSRTNMFTHKKTVTCLSVGALLEIRTFVFLRNESVGSQDDMIITLNAPLLLAANFLKGYDLPVRLAASLAFGIAGERLIVKKSIKQLAFDGYKDIIILLSPILKRDIPFKNGLFAWLYGKNDTNDGLYTVFTGEDSLDKLNIINMWNGKDSLNFWKGKSCNMFNGSNAEIGPPLKTYQTTYTFFQSIFCRSITLDYTEDVEHLGVTSKRFMTSNMTFANGTLNPVNACFDTKMKLPSGVQDISSCQYDAPVVLSFPHFYFADPVYLKGVSGLKPNASQHSFHIDVEPNTGFSIDAAVRFQVNLYVQRIFGISQLQNVPTVMFPIFWADLTFSLTDELADIFKTKVYLPKNAAMGSMFGMMGVGALICIVTVGYSCWVKKQDKKISPPPVFVTR
;
A
#
# COMPACT_ATOMS: atom_id res chain seq x y z
N MET A 1 16.38 9.34 39.26
CA MET A 1 17.12 8.10 38.90
C MET A 1 16.20 6.88 38.68
N LYS A 2 15.14 6.68 39.47
CA LYS A 2 14.22 5.53 39.34
C LYS A 2 13.51 5.44 37.97
N THR A 3 12.82 6.50 37.56
CA THR A 3 12.12 6.60 36.27
C THR A 3 12.99 6.41 35.02
N ARG A 4 14.26 6.87 35.04
CA ARG A 4 15.19 6.69 33.90
C ARG A 4 15.65 5.24 33.73
N ARG A 5 15.69 4.46 34.82
CA ARG A 5 16.04 3.03 34.79
C ARG A 5 14.84 2.22 34.28
N ASP A 6 13.63 2.63 34.66
CA ASP A 6 12.37 2.03 34.21
C ASP A 6 12.18 2.20 32.69
N GLU A 7 12.63 3.32 32.10
CA GLU A 7 12.56 3.58 30.65
C GLU A 7 13.44 2.62 29.83
N GLU A 8 14.69 2.37 30.27
CA GLU A 8 15.57 1.40 29.61
C GLU A 8 15.04 -0.04 29.78
N ILE A 9 14.50 -0.35 30.96
CA ILE A 9 13.89 -1.66 31.23
C ILE A 9 12.69 -1.88 30.31
N PHE A 10 11.81 -0.89 30.13
CA PHE A 10 10.64 -0.98 29.26
C PHE A 10 11.02 -1.28 27.80
N LEU A 11 12.03 -0.61 27.26
CA LEU A 11 12.51 -0.87 25.88
C LEU A 11 13.01 -2.30 25.68
N ARG A 12 13.38 -3.00 26.76
CA ARG A 12 13.82 -4.41 26.75
C ARG A 12 12.71 -5.40 27.14
N GLN A 13 11.54 -4.93 27.56
CA GLN A 13 10.41 -5.78 27.94
C GLN A 13 9.73 -6.40 26.72
N LYS A 14 8.95 -7.46 26.99
CA LYS A 14 8.11 -8.12 25.99
C LYS A 14 6.98 -7.20 25.57
N LEU A 15 6.79 -7.00 24.27
CA LEU A 15 5.66 -6.23 23.73
C LEU A 15 4.33 -6.84 24.20
N LEU A 16 3.47 -6.00 24.77
CA LEU A 16 2.05 -6.29 24.95
C LEU A 16 1.32 -5.67 23.75
N MET A 17 0.76 -6.52 22.91
CA MET A 17 -0.03 -6.08 21.75
C MET A 17 -1.51 -6.38 21.99
N GLN A 18 -2.36 -5.40 21.70
CA GLN A 18 -3.80 -5.58 21.63
C GLN A 18 -4.24 -5.43 20.17
N LYS A 19 -4.98 -6.42 19.66
CA LYS A 19 -5.59 -6.35 18.33
C LYS A 19 -6.99 -5.73 18.47
N LEU A 20 -7.21 -4.61 17.78
CA LEU A 20 -8.51 -3.95 17.66
C LEU A 20 -8.95 -3.95 16.21
N TRP A 21 -10.27 -4.04 16.00
CA TRP A 21 -10.87 -4.02 14.68
C TRP A 21 -11.69 -2.75 14.47
N PHE A 22 -11.56 -2.24 13.25
CA PHE A 22 -12.26 -1.07 12.76
C PHE A 22 -12.84 -1.40 11.40
N LEU A 23 -14.12 -1.09 11.20
CA LEU A 23 -14.71 -1.03 9.88
C LEU A 23 -14.25 0.25 9.20
N SER A 24 -13.45 0.12 8.15
CA SER A 24 -13.11 1.24 7.27
C SER A 24 -14.14 1.33 6.14
N ARG A 25 -14.79 2.48 5.99
CA ARG A 25 -15.65 2.80 4.84
C ARG A 25 -14.95 3.82 3.97
N THR A 26 -14.85 3.55 2.68
CA THR A 26 -14.28 4.47 1.70
C THR A 26 -15.41 4.99 0.81
N ASN A 27 -15.61 6.30 0.79
CA ASN A 27 -16.49 6.98 -0.16
C ASN A 27 -15.64 7.69 -1.20
N MET A 28 -15.90 7.39 -2.48
CA MET A 28 -15.21 8.03 -3.60
C MET A 28 -16.09 9.10 -4.25
N PHE A 29 -15.56 10.31 -4.34
CA PHE A 29 -16.18 11.39 -5.11
C PHE A 29 -15.37 11.63 -6.37
N THR A 30 -16.04 11.56 -7.52
CA THR A 30 -15.42 11.77 -8.82
C THR A 30 -16.04 12.97 -9.53
N HIS A 31 -15.19 13.85 -10.04
CA HIS A 31 -15.60 14.91 -10.96
C HIS A 31 -14.78 14.82 -12.25
N LYS A 32 -15.47 14.61 -13.37
CA LYS A 32 -14.84 14.63 -14.69
C LYS A 32 -14.50 16.09 -15.05
N LYS A 33 -13.22 16.38 -15.31
CA LYS A 33 -12.77 17.65 -15.87
C LYS A 33 -11.85 17.35 -17.05
N THR A 34 -12.28 17.71 -18.26
CA THR A 34 -11.40 17.67 -19.43
C THR A 34 -10.44 18.85 -19.34
N VAL A 35 -9.17 18.60 -19.00
CA VAL A 35 -8.12 19.62 -18.97
C VAL A 35 -7.14 19.29 -20.08
N THR A 36 -7.16 20.09 -21.15
CA THR A 36 -6.18 20.09 -22.28
C THR A 36 -5.73 18.72 -22.78
N CYS A 37 -6.36 18.20 -23.84
CA CYS A 37 -5.99 16.98 -24.59
C CYS A 37 -5.85 15.64 -23.83
N LEU A 38 -5.95 15.60 -22.50
CA LEU A 38 -5.90 14.38 -21.69
C LEU A 38 -7.22 14.14 -20.97
N SER A 39 -7.75 12.92 -21.10
CA SER A 39 -9.02 12.53 -20.47
C SER A 39 -8.78 12.10 -19.01
N VAL A 40 -8.70 13.09 -18.11
CA VAL A 40 -8.46 12.91 -16.66
C VAL A 40 -9.69 13.19 -15.79
N GLY A 41 -9.73 12.59 -14.60
CA GLY A 41 -10.75 12.78 -13.58
C GLY A 41 -10.13 13.16 -12.23
N ALA A 42 -10.85 13.98 -11.48
CA ALA A 42 -10.52 14.30 -10.09
C ALA A 42 -11.18 13.27 -9.17
N LEU A 43 -10.39 12.61 -8.32
CA LEU A 43 -10.82 11.59 -7.37
C LEU A 43 -10.47 12.03 -5.94
N LEU A 44 -11.46 12.01 -5.06
CA LEU A 44 -11.30 12.22 -3.63
C LEU A 44 -11.78 10.99 -2.86
N GLU A 45 -10.88 10.38 -2.09
CA GLU A 45 -11.19 9.22 -1.25
C GLU A 45 -11.41 9.66 0.19
N ILE A 46 -12.65 9.63 0.67
CA ILE A 46 -12.98 9.91 2.07
C ILE A 46 -13.05 8.58 2.82
N ARG A 47 -12.23 8.42 3.86
CA ARG A 47 -12.21 7.22 4.70
C ARG A 47 -12.75 7.50 6.09
N THR A 48 -13.69 6.66 6.54
CA THR A 48 -14.29 6.71 7.88
C THR A 48 -14.01 5.41 8.61
N PHE A 49 -13.55 5.49 9.85
CA PHE A 49 -13.21 4.34 10.69
C PHE A 49 -14.22 4.21 11.84
N VAL A 50 -14.94 3.09 11.86
CA VAL A 50 -15.92 2.77 12.91
C VAL A 50 -15.40 1.62 13.75
N PHE A 51 -15.29 1.82 15.06
CA PHE A 51 -14.81 0.79 15.96
C PHE A 51 -15.79 -0.37 16.10
N LEU A 52 -15.27 -1.60 16.00
CA LEU A 52 -16.05 -2.82 16.18
C LEU A 52 -15.69 -3.46 17.51
N ARG A 53 -16.46 -3.17 18.56
CA ARG A 53 -16.20 -3.69 19.91
C ARG A 53 -16.23 -5.22 19.97
N ASN A 54 -17.21 -5.85 19.31
CA ASN A 54 -17.42 -7.31 19.39
C ASN A 54 -16.34 -8.12 18.68
N GLU A 55 -15.70 -7.53 17.67
CA GLU A 55 -14.57 -8.15 16.95
C GLU A 55 -13.23 -7.90 17.67
N SER A 56 -13.20 -6.91 18.58
CA SER A 56 -11.98 -6.45 19.24
C SER A 56 -11.69 -7.15 20.56
N VAL A 57 -10.42 -7.40 20.85
CA VAL A 57 -9.99 -8.01 22.13
C VAL A 57 -10.22 -7.06 23.32
N GLY A 58 -10.11 -5.75 23.09
CA GLY A 58 -10.06 -4.71 24.11
C GLY A 58 -10.90 -3.48 23.76
N SER A 59 -10.98 -2.53 24.69
CA SER A 59 -11.72 -1.26 24.46
C SER A 59 -10.77 -0.26 23.83
N GLN A 60 -11.30 0.73 23.10
CA GLN A 60 -10.47 1.85 22.66
C GLN A 60 -10.03 2.73 23.84
N ASP A 61 -10.68 2.59 25.00
CA ASP A 61 -10.28 3.23 26.25
C ASP A 61 -9.15 2.49 26.98
N ASP A 62 -8.77 1.29 26.53
CA ASP A 62 -7.69 0.52 27.14
C ASP A 62 -6.38 1.32 27.06
N MET A 63 -5.67 1.35 28.19
CA MET A 63 -4.47 2.16 28.33
C MET A 63 -3.24 1.38 27.87
N ILE A 64 -2.53 1.90 26.88
CA ILE A 64 -1.27 1.36 26.39
C ILE A 64 -0.12 2.26 26.87
N ILE A 65 0.96 1.60 27.29
CA ILE A 65 2.25 2.23 27.55
C ILE A 65 3.08 2.13 26.27
N THR A 66 3.51 3.26 25.71
CA THR A 66 4.27 3.31 24.46
C THR A 66 5.23 4.50 24.46
N LEU A 67 5.98 4.67 23.38
CA LEU A 67 6.92 5.77 23.22
C LEU A 67 6.22 7.10 22.95
N ASN A 68 6.77 8.15 23.55
CA ASN A 68 6.42 9.53 23.30
C ASN A 68 6.97 9.96 21.93
N ALA A 69 6.17 9.78 20.89
CA ALA A 69 6.52 10.15 19.53
C ALA A 69 6.77 11.67 19.36
N PRO A 70 5.98 12.59 19.94
CA PRO A 70 6.31 14.02 19.95
C PRO A 70 7.71 14.34 20.49
N LEU A 71 8.08 13.75 21.63
CA LEU A 71 9.41 13.93 22.21
C LEU A 71 10.52 13.41 21.29
N LEU A 72 10.33 12.24 20.67
CA LEU A 72 11.30 11.66 19.74
C LEU A 72 11.43 12.49 18.46
N LEU A 73 10.33 13.04 17.94
CA LEU A 73 10.34 13.99 16.82
C LEU A 73 11.16 15.24 17.16
N ALA A 74 10.84 15.92 18.27
CA ALA A 74 11.57 17.12 18.65
C ALA A 74 13.04 16.85 18.94
N ALA A 75 13.35 15.72 19.58
CA ALA A 75 14.74 15.33 19.82
C ALA A 75 15.51 15.06 18.52
N ASN A 76 14.88 14.40 17.53
CA ASN A 76 15.50 14.18 16.23
C ASN A 76 15.77 15.50 15.50
N PHE A 77 14.83 16.44 15.55
CA PHE A 77 15.01 17.78 14.99
C PHE A 77 16.17 18.55 15.67
N LEU A 78 16.22 18.51 17.00
CA LEU A 78 17.25 19.16 17.81
C LEU A 78 18.65 18.58 17.59
N LYS A 79 18.80 17.39 16.98
CA LYS A 79 20.10 16.80 16.63
C LYS A 79 20.93 17.72 15.73
N GLY A 80 20.29 18.55 14.91
CA GLY A 80 20.94 19.52 14.04
C GLY A 80 21.43 20.80 14.72
N TYR A 81 21.12 21.01 16.01
CA TYR A 81 21.41 22.25 16.74
C TYR A 81 22.60 22.10 17.72
N ASP A 82 23.20 23.25 18.05
CA ASP A 82 24.32 23.33 18.99
C ASP A 82 23.95 22.82 20.39
N LEU A 83 24.99 22.40 21.13
CA LEU A 83 24.82 21.79 22.45
C LEU A 83 24.05 22.67 23.45
N PRO A 84 24.29 24.00 23.56
CA PRO A 84 23.54 24.84 24.49
C PRO A 84 22.03 24.84 24.20
N VAL A 85 21.64 24.86 22.92
CA VAL A 85 20.23 24.80 22.50
C VAL A 85 19.62 23.46 22.90
N ARG A 86 20.33 22.36 22.65
CA ARG A 86 19.88 21.01 23.06
C ARG A 86 19.70 20.88 24.56
N LEU A 87 20.63 21.43 25.35
CA LEU A 87 20.55 21.40 26.82
C LEU A 87 19.38 22.25 27.33
N ALA A 88 19.18 23.45 26.78
CA ALA A 88 18.04 24.31 27.12
C ALA A 88 16.71 23.64 26.80
N ALA A 89 16.57 23.05 25.61
CA ALA A 89 15.39 22.28 25.23
C ALA A 89 15.18 21.05 26.14
N SER A 90 16.25 20.33 26.47
CA SER A 90 16.20 19.20 27.41
C SER A 90 15.69 19.59 28.79
N LEU A 91 16.08 20.77 29.28
CA LEU A 91 15.61 21.32 30.55
C LEU A 91 14.12 21.68 30.43
N ALA A 92 13.71 22.35 29.36
CA ALA A 92 12.31 22.71 29.11
C ALA A 92 11.41 21.47 29.04
N PHE A 93 11.82 20.42 28.33
CA PHE A 93 11.12 19.12 28.32
C PHE A 93 11.00 18.53 29.73
N GLY A 94 12.07 18.62 30.53
CA GLY A 94 12.06 18.14 31.91
C GLY A 94 11.06 18.90 32.79
N ILE A 95 11.01 20.23 32.66
CA ILE A 95 10.07 21.12 33.38
C ILE A 95 8.63 20.85 32.94
N ALA A 96 8.40 20.65 31.64
CA ALA A 96 7.09 20.32 31.09
C ALA A 96 6.61 18.89 31.43
N GLY A 97 7.47 18.08 32.05
CA GLY A 97 7.14 16.71 32.43
C GLY A 97 7.21 15.70 31.28
N GLU A 98 7.85 16.04 30.17
CA GLU A 98 8.02 15.15 29.03
C GLU A 98 8.94 13.97 29.36
N ARG A 99 8.41 12.76 29.13
CA ARG A 99 9.08 11.47 29.36
C ARG A 99 9.16 10.69 28.07
N LEU A 100 10.12 9.76 27.98
CA LEU A 100 10.25 8.89 26.82
C LEU A 100 9.04 7.99 26.64
N ILE A 101 8.40 7.62 27.74
CA ILE A 101 7.25 6.72 27.77
C ILE A 101 6.02 7.52 28.15
N VAL A 102 4.93 7.27 27.43
CA VAL A 102 3.60 7.79 27.71
C VAL A 102 2.62 6.65 27.92
N LYS A 103 1.65 6.88 28.81
CA LYS A 103 0.50 6.01 29.02
C LYS A 103 -0.75 6.71 28.50
N LYS A 104 -1.35 6.20 27.43
CA LYS A 104 -2.51 6.81 26.76
C LYS A 104 -3.50 5.74 26.34
N SER A 105 -4.76 6.13 26.20
CA SER A 105 -5.78 5.22 25.66
C SER A 105 -5.55 4.99 24.16
N ILE A 106 -6.06 3.87 23.64
CA ILE A 106 -5.90 3.55 22.22
C ILE A 106 -6.57 4.60 21.33
N LYS A 107 -7.76 5.08 21.69
CA LYS A 107 -8.45 6.14 20.92
C LYS A 107 -7.61 7.43 20.84
N GLN A 108 -6.94 7.81 21.92
CA GLN A 108 -6.04 8.97 21.94
C GLN A 108 -4.78 8.74 21.10
N LEU A 109 -4.20 7.54 21.12
CA LEU A 109 -3.03 7.22 20.30
C LEU A 109 -3.38 7.15 18.81
N ALA A 110 -4.53 6.59 18.46
CA ALA A 110 -4.97 6.36 17.10
C ALA A 110 -5.58 7.61 16.46
N PHE A 111 -6.74 8.06 16.93
CA PHE A 111 -7.59 9.03 16.19
C PHE A 111 -7.85 10.34 16.95
N ASP A 112 -8.34 10.28 18.19
CA ASP A 112 -8.78 11.47 18.96
C ASP A 112 -7.63 12.44 19.24
N GLY A 113 -6.45 11.88 19.45
CA GLY A 113 -5.26 12.59 19.87
C GLY A 113 -5.21 12.91 21.36
N TYR A 114 -4.01 13.21 21.84
CA TYR A 114 -3.79 13.77 23.17
C TYR A 114 -3.01 15.08 23.08
N LYS A 115 -3.29 16.00 24.01
CA LYS A 115 -2.56 17.27 24.09
C LYS A 115 -1.11 17.02 24.49
N ASP A 116 -0.21 17.68 23.79
CA ASP A 116 1.23 17.55 23.97
C ASP A 116 1.89 18.92 23.80
N ILE A 117 2.77 19.31 24.73
CA ILE A 117 3.37 20.65 24.71
C ILE A 117 4.33 20.83 23.52
N ILE A 118 4.98 19.76 23.07
CA ILE A 118 5.89 19.79 21.93
C ILE A 118 5.09 20.01 20.64
N ILE A 119 3.94 19.35 20.49
CA ILE A 119 3.06 19.59 19.34
C ILE A 119 2.44 20.98 19.42
N LEU A 120 2.09 21.48 20.61
CA LEU A 120 1.59 22.85 20.76
C LEU A 120 2.64 23.89 20.29
N LEU A 121 3.93 23.60 20.50
CA LEU A 121 5.04 24.44 20.08
C LEU A 121 5.59 24.11 18.68
N SER A 122 5.00 23.13 17.97
CA SER A 122 5.50 22.71 16.65
C SER A 122 5.61 23.84 15.62
N PRO A 123 4.73 24.87 15.57
CA PRO A 123 4.86 25.96 14.62
C PRO A 123 6.15 26.79 14.80
N ILE A 124 6.71 26.80 16.01
CA ILE A 124 7.97 27.46 16.34
C ILE A 124 9.15 26.57 15.93
N LEU A 125 9.02 25.26 16.08
CA LEU A 125 10.07 24.29 15.74
C LEU A 125 10.23 24.15 14.22
N LYS A 126 9.12 23.91 13.50
CA LYS A 126 9.10 23.69 12.05
C LYS A 126 7.70 23.96 11.49
N ARG A 127 7.58 24.98 10.63
CA ARG A 127 6.29 25.53 10.14
C ARG A 127 5.45 24.52 9.37
N ASP A 128 6.10 23.57 8.74
CA ASP A 128 5.52 22.55 7.89
C ASP A 128 4.93 21.37 8.68
N ILE A 129 5.20 21.26 9.99
CA ILE A 129 4.50 20.30 10.86
C ILE A 129 3.03 20.74 11.02
N PRO A 130 2.04 19.90 10.69
CA PRO A 130 0.64 20.23 10.82
C PRO A 130 0.29 20.55 12.28
N PHE A 131 -0.08 21.81 12.53
CA PHE A 131 -0.56 22.23 13.84
C PHE A 131 -1.99 21.72 14.06
N LYS A 132 -2.09 20.55 14.68
CA LYS A 132 -3.34 19.84 14.97
C LYS A 132 -3.96 20.32 16.30
N ASN A 133 -4.06 21.63 16.50
CA ASN A 133 -4.50 22.23 17.77
C ASN A 133 -3.72 21.71 19.00
N GLY A 134 -2.43 21.41 18.84
CA GLY A 134 -1.59 20.83 19.89
C GLY A 134 -1.87 19.36 20.23
N LEU A 135 -2.64 18.64 19.40
CA LEU A 135 -2.97 17.23 19.58
C LEU A 135 -2.05 16.32 18.75
N PHE A 136 -1.50 15.30 19.40
CA PHE A 136 -0.82 14.19 18.73
C PHE A 136 -1.70 12.96 18.63
N ALA A 137 -1.83 12.38 17.44
CA ALA A 137 -2.26 11.00 17.22
C ALA A 137 -1.61 10.47 15.93
N TRP A 138 -1.41 9.15 15.86
CA TRP A 138 -0.80 8.49 14.70
C TRP A 138 -1.65 8.62 13.43
N LEU A 139 -2.97 8.57 13.58
CA LEU A 139 -3.95 8.69 12.50
C LEU A 139 -4.83 9.94 12.69
N TYR A 140 -4.30 10.97 13.35
CA TYR A 140 -5.06 12.20 13.60
C TYR A 140 -5.53 12.83 12.28
N GLY A 141 -6.81 13.15 12.18
CA GLY A 141 -7.40 13.73 10.98
C GLY A 141 -7.35 12.78 9.78
N LYS A 142 -7.38 11.46 10.04
CA LYS A 142 -7.62 10.42 9.02
C LYS A 142 -9.04 9.85 9.09
N ASN A 143 -9.79 10.10 10.16
CA ASN A 143 -11.18 9.69 10.27
C ASN A 143 -12.12 10.73 9.65
N ASP A 144 -12.98 10.30 8.74
CA ASP A 144 -13.94 11.13 8.00
C ASP A 144 -13.25 12.25 7.19
N THR A 145 -12.12 11.89 6.58
CA THR A 145 -11.26 12.80 5.83
C THR A 145 -10.66 12.09 4.62
N ASN A 146 -9.94 12.83 3.79
CA ASN A 146 -9.20 12.30 2.66
C ASN A 146 -7.69 12.49 2.86
N ASP A 147 -6.90 11.79 2.04
CA ASP A 147 -5.45 11.89 2.02
C ASP A 147 -4.93 12.73 0.83
N GLY A 148 -5.80 13.56 0.24
CA GLY A 148 -5.48 14.48 -0.85
C GLY A 148 -6.32 14.26 -2.09
N LEU A 149 -6.20 15.19 -3.03
CA LEU A 149 -6.87 15.11 -4.33
C LEU A 149 -5.99 14.34 -5.32
N TYR A 150 -6.52 13.24 -5.84
CA TYR A 150 -5.90 12.48 -6.92
C TYR A 150 -6.45 12.96 -8.26
N THR A 151 -5.56 13.19 -9.23
CA THR A 151 -5.93 13.30 -10.63
C THR A 151 -5.55 12.02 -11.31
N VAL A 152 -6.53 11.27 -11.82
CA VAL A 152 -6.35 9.96 -12.43
C VAL A 152 -6.76 9.97 -13.90
N PHE A 153 -6.18 9.12 -14.72
CA PHE A 153 -6.65 8.92 -16.09
C PHE A 153 -7.98 8.15 -16.08
N THR A 154 -8.93 8.60 -16.91
CA THR A 154 -10.28 8.00 -16.97
C THR A 154 -10.33 6.69 -17.75
N GLY A 155 -9.29 6.39 -18.54
CA GLY A 155 -9.28 5.26 -19.46
C GLY A 155 -9.97 5.51 -20.80
N GLU A 156 -10.55 6.70 -21.02
CA GLU A 156 -11.22 7.09 -22.28
C GLU A 156 -10.28 7.01 -23.49
N ASP A 157 -9.04 7.48 -23.33
CA ASP A 157 -8.04 7.43 -24.40
C ASP A 157 -7.45 6.02 -24.59
N SER A 158 -7.35 5.25 -23.50
CA SER A 158 -6.89 3.85 -23.48
C SER A 158 -7.17 3.21 -22.13
N LEU A 159 -7.74 2.01 -22.14
CA LEU A 159 -7.99 1.21 -20.93
C LEU A 159 -6.70 0.86 -20.17
N ASP A 160 -5.53 0.84 -20.84
CA ASP A 160 -4.23 0.62 -20.18
C ASP A 160 -3.86 1.74 -19.20
N LYS A 161 -4.54 2.89 -19.28
CA LYS A 161 -4.35 4.02 -18.37
C LYS A 161 -5.45 4.13 -17.33
N LEU A 162 -6.45 3.25 -17.33
CA LEU A 162 -7.59 3.34 -16.41
C LEU A 162 -7.12 3.49 -14.96
N ASN A 163 -7.57 4.57 -14.31
CA ASN A 163 -7.28 4.90 -12.92
C ASN A 163 -5.79 5.03 -12.55
N ILE A 164 -4.89 5.14 -13.55
CA ILE A 164 -3.48 5.43 -13.28
C ILE A 164 -3.37 6.86 -12.74
N ILE A 165 -2.60 7.04 -11.66
CA ILE A 165 -2.44 8.33 -10.99
C ILE A 165 -1.53 9.22 -11.84
N ASN A 166 -2.04 10.38 -12.23
CA ASN A 166 -1.31 11.42 -12.94
C ASN A 166 -0.75 12.48 -11.97
N MET A 167 -1.55 12.90 -11.00
CA MET A 167 -1.15 13.90 -10.00
C MET A 167 -1.73 13.59 -8.63
N TRP A 168 -1.06 14.08 -7.59
CA TRP A 168 -1.57 14.11 -6.22
C TRP A 168 -1.36 15.50 -5.62
N ASN A 169 -2.43 16.11 -5.12
CA ASN A 169 -2.44 17.49 -4.60
C ASN A 169 -1.84 18.52 -5.57
N GLY A 170 -2.16 18.37 -6.86
CA GLY A 170 -1.70 19.28 -7.93
C GLY A 170 -0.23 19.11 -8.33
N LYS A 171 0.47 18.10 -7.81
CA LYS A 171 1.85 17.76 -8.19
C LYS A 171 1.88 16.49 -9.03
N ASP A 172 2.72 16.47 -10.06
CA ASP A 172 2.93 15.33 -10.95
C ASP A 172 4.00 14.34 -10.44
N SER A 173 4.68 14.69 -9.35
CA SER A 173 5.70 13.89 -8.71
C SER A 173 5.83 14.24 -7.22
N LEU A 174 6.31 13.28 -6.45
CA LEU A 174 6.75 13.47 -5.07
C LEU A 174 8.04 14.30 -5.04
N ASN A 175 8.39 14.79 -3.86
CA ASN A 175 9.64 15.52 -3.62
C ASN A 175 10.38 15.01 -2.39
N PHE A 176 10.16 13.74 -2.03
CA PHE A 176 10.68 13.13 -0.81
C PHE A 176 11.99 12.37 -1.03
N TRP A 177 12.25 11.91 -2.25
CA TRP A 177 13.32 10.98 -2.57
C TRP A 177 14.36 11.58 -3.52
N LYS A 178 15.50 10.90 -3.68
CA LYS A 178 16.53 11.32 -4.61
C LYS A 178 16.19 10.85 -6.03
N GLY A 179 16.39 11.72 -7.02
CA GLY A 179 16.17 11.39 -8.42
C GLY A 179 14.69 11.33 -8.82
N LYS A 180 14.44 11.30 -10.12
CA LYS A 180 13.07 11.42 -10.67
C LYS A 180 12.26 10.13 -10.50
N SER A 181 12.87 8.97 -10.78
CA SER A 181 12.17 7.66 -10.80
C SER A 181 11.43 7.33 -9.51
N CYS A 182 12.04 7.62 -8.37
CA CYS A 182 11.53 7.23 -7.05
C CYS A 182 10.48 8.20 -6.50
N ASN A 183 10.35 9.35 -7.16
CA ASN A 183 9.30 10.32 -6.91
C ASN A 183 8.12 10.19 -7.88
N MET A 184 8.11 9.21 -8.79
CA MET A 184 6.99 9.02 -9.72
C MET A 184 5.81 8.32 -9.04
N PHE A 185 4.61 8.79 -9.35
CA PHE A 185 3.38 8.04 -9.13
C PHE A 185 3.29 6.95 -10.19
N ASN A 186 3.57 5.72 -9.81
CA ASN A 186 3.46 4.56 -10.69
C ASN A 186 2.24 3.76 -10.27
N GLY A 187 1.36 3.44 -11.22
CA GLY A 187 0.18 2.64 -10.96
C GLY A 187 -1.05 3.41 -10.53
N SER A 188 -2.06 2.67 -10.09
CA SER A 188 -3.33 3.20 -9.56
C SER A 188 -3.30 3.31 -8.03
N ASN A 189 -4.47 3.53 -7.42
CA ASN A 189 -4.68 3.52 -5.97
C ASN A 189 -4.82 2.10 -5.37
N ALA A 190 -4.56 1.04 -6.15
CA ALA A 190 -4.69 -0.37 -5.77
C ALA A 190 -6.12 -0.92 -5.63
N GLU A 191 -7.17 -0.10 -5.66
CA GLU A 191 -8.57 -0.59 -5.59
C GLU A 191 -9.07 -1.03 -6.97
N ILE A 192 -8.81 -0.19 -7.97
CA ILE A 192 -9.08 -0.45 -9.39
C ILE A 192 -7.89 0.02 -10.21
N GLY A 193 -7.49 -0.79 -11.19
CA GLY A 193 -6.47 -0.43 -12.17
C GLY A 193 -6.89 -0.84 -13.58
N PRO A 194 -5.95 -0.75 -14.55
CA PRO A 194 -6.15 -1.30 -15.87
C PRO A 194 -6.36 -2.83 -15.84
N PRO A 195 -7.07 -3.40 -16.82
CA PRO A 195 -7.05 -4.84 -17.07
C PRO A 195 -5.61 -5.38 -17.11
N LEU A 196 -5.39 -6.55 -16.52
CA LEU A 196 -4.06 -7.14 -16.45
C LEU A 196 -3.62 -7.62 -17.82
N LYS A 197 -2.35 -7.37 -18.15
CA LYS A 197 -1.74 -7.98 -19.34
C LYS A 197 -1.51 -9.47 -19.09
N THR A 198 -1.62 -10.28 -20.14
CA THR A 198 -1.49 -11.75 -20.08
C THR A 198 -0.23 -12.23 -19.33
N TYR A 199 0.89 -11.56 -19.53
CA TYR A 199 2.19 -11.90 -18.93
C TYR A 199 2.65 -10.86 -17.89
N GLN A 200 1.72 -10.18 -17.25
CA GLN A 200 2.06 -9.20 -16.22
C GLN A 200 2.63 -9.91 -15.00
N THR A 201 3.89 -9.60 -14.67
CA THR A 201 4.61 -10.19 -13.54
C THR A 201 4.65 -9.28 -12.31
N THR A 202 4.20 -8.03 -12.44
CA THR A 202 4.22 -7.06 -11.35
C THR A 202 2.94 -6.24 -11.29
N TYR A 203 2.59 -5.78 -10.10
CA TYR A 203 1.51 -4.83 -9.87
C TYR A 203 2.02 -3.68 -9.01
N THR A 204 2.00 -2.47 -9.56
CA THR A 204 2.46 -1.27 -8.87
C THR A 204 1.28 -0.38 -8.53
N PHE A 205 1.29 0.21 -7.33
CA PHE A 205 0.28 1.15 -6.88
C PHE A 205 0.91 2.26 -6.04
N PHE A 206 0.18 3.35 -5.86
CA PHE A 206 0.53 4.43 -4.95
C PHE A 206 -0.58 4.66 -3.92
N GLN A 207 -0.19 4.73 -2.65
CA GLN A 207 -1.02 5.16 -1.54
C GLN A 207 -0.18 6.09 -0.68
N SER A 208 -0.72 7.25 -0.30
CA SER A 208 0.04 8.33 0.35
C SER A 208 0.76 7.88 1.63
N ILE A 209 0.22 6.89 2.34
CA ILE A 209 0.77 6.36 3.60
C ILE A 209 2.16 5.70 3.43
N PHE A 210 2.46 5.13 2.26
CA PHE A 210 3.76 4.50 1.99
C PHE A 210 4.81 5.51 1.52
N CYS A 211 4.41 6.75 1.22
CA CYS A 211 5.26 7.82 0.74
C CYS A 211 6.05 7.53 -0.55
N ARG A 212 5.73 6.44 -1.25
CA ARG A 212 6.27 6.06 -2.56
C ARG A 212 5.30 5.10 -3.23
N SER A 213 5.51 4.86 -4.52
CA SER A 213 4.86 3.75 -5.22
C SER A 213 5.46 2.41 -4.75
N ILE A 214 4.60 1.41 -4.53
CA ILE A 214 4.95 0.07 -4.08
C ILE A 214 4.67 -0.91 -5.22
N THR A 215 5.63 -1.81 -5.48
CA THR A 215 5.51 -2.87 -6.49
C THR A 215 5.42 -4.22 -5.80
N LEU A 216 4.46 -5.01 -6.25
CA LEU A 216 4.20 -6.39 -5.86
C LEU A 216 4.56 -7.32 -7.02
N ASP A 217 5.01 -8.52 -6.69
CA ASP A 217 5.40 -9.55 -7.64
C ASP A 217 4.28 -10.58 -7.78
N TYR A 218 3.96 -11.01 -9.00
CA TYR A 218 3.01 -12.09 -9.25
C TYR A 218 3.50 -13.39 -8.60
N THR A 219 2.60 -14.10 -7.93
CA THR A 219 2.93 -15.39 -7.29
C THR A 219 2.16 -16.55 -7.89
N GLU A 220 0.83 -16.44 -7.94
CA GLU A 220 -0.05 -17.55 -8.31
C GLU A 220 -1.41 -17.04 -8.82
N ASP A 221 -2.13 -17.91 -9.53
CA ASP A 221 -3.54 -17.71 -9.82
C ASP A 221 -4.36 -18.25 -8.64
N VAL A 222 -5.38 -17.51 -8.24
CA VAL A 222 -6.28 -17.83 -7.12
C VAL A 222 -7.72 -17.70 -7.54
N GLU A 223 -8.63 -18.36 -6.82
CA GLU A 223 -10.06 -18.26 -7.07
C GLU A 223 -10.79 -17.91 -5.78
N HIS A 224 -11.67 -16.92 -5.85
CA HIS A 224 -12.51 -16.48 -4.76
C HIS A 224 -13.96 -16.51 -5.20
N LEU A 225 -14.78 -17.36 -4.58
CA LEU A 225 -16.22 -17.48 -4.87
C LEU A 225 -16.52 -17.68 -6.37
N GLY A 226 -15.67 -18.40 -7.11
CA GLY A 226 -15.80 -18.62 -8.56
C GLY A 226 -15.30 -17.45 -9.44
N VAL A 227 -14.60 -16.47 -8.87
CA VAL A 227 -13.93 -15.37 -9.58
C VAL A 227 -12.42 -15.64 -9.59
N THR A 228 -11.85 -15.82 -10.78
CA THR A 228 -10.42 -16.09 -10.96
C THR A 228 -9.62 -14.79 -10.91
N SER A 229 -8.53 -14.79 -10.16
CA SER A 229 -7.66 -13.64 -9.95
C SER A 229 -6.19 -14.01 -9.94
N LYS A 230 -5.35 -12.99 -10.15
CA LYS A 230 -3.89 -13.10 -10.03
C LYS A 230 -3.45 -12.50 -8.71
N ARG A 231 -2.74 -13.28 -7.90
CA ARG A 231 -2.16 -12.82 -6.64
C ARG A 231 -0.84 -12.13 -6.88
N PHE A 232 -0.70 -10.93 -6.33
CA PHE A 232 0.55 -10.18 -6.28
C PHE A 232 0.95 -9.96 -4.82
N MET A 233 2.19 -10.27 -4.47
CA MET A 233 2.70 -10.19 -3.10
C MET A 233 3.96 -9.34 -3.01
N THR A 234 4.20 -8.79 -1.82
CA THR A 234 5.51 -8.19 -1.51
C THR A 234 6.57 -9.28 -1.33
N SER A 235 7.83 -8.93 -1.57
CA SER A 235 8.98 -9.80 -1.35
C SER A 235 9.99 -9.15 -0.40
N ASN A 236 11.06 -9.88 -0.07
CA ASN A 236 12.18 -9.32 0.68
C ASN A 236 12.93 -8.19 -0.07
N MET A 237 12.65 -8.00 -1.35
CA MET A 237 13.20 -6.93 -2.16
C MET A 237 12.40 -5.62 -2.06
N THR A 238 11.14 -5.67 -1.61
CA THR A 238 10.26 -4.48 -1.55
C THR A 238 10.85 -3.37 -0.67
N PHE A 239 11.31 -3.70 0.54
CA PHE A 239 12.00 -2.78 1.46
C PHE A 239 13.48 -3.10 1.66
N ALA A 240 14.10 -3.82 0.71
CA ALA A 240 15.55 -4.01 0.71
C ALA A 240 16.28 -2.67 0.54
N ASN A 241 17.44 -2.51 1.20
CA ASN A 241 18.27 -1.32 1.04
C ASN A 241 18.88 -1.23 -0.37
N GLY A 242 19.43 -0.06 -0.72
CA GLY A 242 20.02 0.18 -2.04
C GLY A 242 21.19 -0.73 -2.42
N THR A 243 21.85 -1.37 -1.46
CA THR A 243 22.94 -2.33 -1.73
C THR A 243 22.40 -3.68 -2.19
N LEU A 244 21.33 -4.17 -1.55
CA LEU A 244 20.70 -5.45 -1.90
C LEU A 244 19.76 -5.33 -3.10
N ASN A 245 19.02 -4.21 -3.21
CA ASN A 245 18.17 -3.90 -4.35
C ASN A 245 18.55 -2.51 -4.90
N PRO A 246 19.36 -2.42 -5.96
CA PRO A 246 19.81 -1.14 -6.54
C PRO A 246 18.67 -0.21 -6.98
N VAL A 247 17.50 -0.75 -7.35
CA VAL A 247 16.31 0.06 -7.67
C VAL A 247 15.85 0.88 -6.47
N ASN A 248 16.10 0.39 -5.26
CA ASN A 248 15.74 1.09 -4.02
C ASN A 248 16.77 2.14 -3.57
N ALA A 249 17.93 2.27 -4.22
CA ALA A 249 19.03 3.14 -3.76
C ALA A 249 18.67 4.63 -3.63
N CYS A 250 17.70 5.10 -4.40
CA CYS A 250 17.14 6.45 -4.33
C CYS A 250 16.27 6.73 -3.09
N PHE A 251 15.76 5.68 -2.43
CA PHE A 251 14.99 5.78 -1.19
C PHE A 251 15.89 5.80 0.05
N ASP A 252 17.19 5.55 -0.11
CA ASP A 252 18.15 5.62 0.99
C ASP A 252 18.25 7.05 1.56
N THR A 253 17.94 7.15 2.84
CA THR A 253 18.04 8.39 3.60
C THR A 253 19.41 8.51 4.30
N LYS A 254 19.53 9.47 5.22
CA LYS A 254 20.70 9.61 6.10
C LYS A 254 20.78 8.48 7.13
N MET A 255 19.65 7.86 7.46
CA MET A 255 19.59 6.71 8.36
C MET A 255 19.99 5.46 7.57
N LYS A 256 21.26 5.07 7.66
CA LYS A 256 21.79 3.87 7.01
C LYS A 256 21.28 2.62 7.74
N LEU A 257 20.04 2.22 7.43
CA LEU A 257 19.34 1.12 8.05
C LEU A 257 19.61 -0.21 7.31
N PRO A 258 19.74 -1.35 8.04
CA PRO A 258 19.69 -2.69 7.46
C PRO A 258 18.40 -2.96 6.66
N SER A 259 18.44 -3.91 5.72
CA SER A 259 17.32 -4.20 4.80
C SER A 259 16.02 -4.63 5.48
N GLY A 260 14.90 -4.36 4.78
CA GLY A 260 13.53 -4.75 5.14
C GLY A 260 12.74 -3.71 5.93
N VAL A 261 13.24 -2.46 5.93
CA VAL A 261 12.54 -1.31 6.49
C VAL A 261 12.70 -0.11 5.55
N GLN A 262 11.78 0.84 5.62
CA GLN A 262 11.82 2.07 4.84
C GLN A 262 11.71 3.28 5.77
N ASP A 263 12.76 4.09 5.81
CA ASP A 263 12.73 5.39 6.49
C ASP A 263 11.84 6.36 5.71
N ILE A 264 10.75 6.80 6.34
CA ILE A 264 9.78 7.74 5.75
C ILE A 264 9.85 9.13 6.39
N SER A 265 10.95 9.45 7.07
CA SER A 265 11.19 10.76 7.68
C SER A 265 10.99 11.93 6.70
N SER A 266 11.37 11.74 5.43
CA SER A 266 11.24 12.74 4.36
C SER A 266 9.81 13.18 4.07
N CYS A 267 8.82 12.30 4.26
CA CYS A 267 7.40 12.64 4.11
C CYS A 267 6.68 12.85 5.46
N GLN A 268 7.36 12.59 6.58
CA GLN A 268 6.84 12.73 7.94
C GLN A 268 7.54 13.86 8.71
N TYR A 269 7.83 14.98 8.02
CA TYR A 269 8.37 16.20 8.62
C TYR A 269 9.70 16.03 9.37
N ASP A 270 10.55 15.09 8.95
CA ASP A 270 11.78 14.64 9.62
C ASP A 270 11.56 13.90 10.94
N ALA A 271 10.35 13.41 11.22
CA ALA A 271 10.12 12.47 12.30
C ALA A 271 10.90 11.17 12.03
N PRO A 272 11.50 10.51 13.06
CA PRO A 272 12.25 9.27 12.90
C PRO A 272 11.33 8.05 12.74
N VAL A 273 10.34 8.14 11.83
CA VAL A 273 9.33 7.12 11.55
C VAL A 273 9.81 6.22 10.42
N VAL A 274 9.69 4.92 10.64
CA VAL A 274 10.16 3.89 9.72
C VAL A 274 9.07 2.85 9.50
N LEU A 275 8.77 2.53 8.24
CA LEU A 275 7.85 1.46 7.87
C LEU A 275 8.58 0.12 7.76
N SER A 276 7.89 -0.96 8.11
CA SER A 276 8.31 -2.34 7.85
C SER A 276 7.09 -3.22 7.61
N PHE A 277 7.29 -4.50 7.28
CA PHE A 277 6.21 -5.47 7.44
C PHE A 277 6.00 -5.82 8.93
N PRO A 278 4.83 -6.36 9.31
CA PRO A 278 4.54 -6.71 10.69
C PRO A 278 5.56 -7.69 11.28
N HIS A 279 5.93 -7.44 12.54
CA HIS A 279 6.98 -8.14 13.27
C HIS A 279 8.31 -8.21 12.53
N PHE A 280 8.62 -7.22 11.68
CA PHE A 280 9.82 -7.19 10.85
C PHE A 280 9.93 -8.40 9.91
N TYR A 281 8.80 -8.91 9.41
CA TYR A 281 8.80 -9.89 8.34
C TYR A 281 9.61 -9.37 7.13
N PHE A 282 10.39 -10.25 6.50
CA PHE A 282 11.38 -9.93 5.46
C PHE A 282 12.52 -8.96 5.83
N ALA A 283 12.64 -8.54 7.09
CA ALA A 283 13.73 -7.65 7.49
C ALA A 283 14.93 -8.40 8.08
N ASP A 284 16.04 -7.67 8.15
CA ASP A 284 17.28 -8.16 8.72
C ASP A 284 17.04 -8.66 10.17
N PRO A 285 17.51 -9.87 10.53
CA PRO A 285 17.31 -10.44 11.87
C PRO A 285 17.82 -9.57 13.03
N VAL A 286 18.68 -8.57 12.77
CA VAL A 286 19.11 -7.59 13.78
C VAL A 286 17.93 -6.87 14.44
N TYR A 287 16.84 -6.62 13.71
CA TYR A 287 15.65 -5.96 14.25
C TYR A 287 14.92 -6.79 15.30
N LEU A 288 15.02 -8.13 15.21
CA LEU A 288 14.41 -9.05 16.18
C LEU A 288 15.18 -9.10 17.52
N LYS A 289 16.45 -8.69 17.53
CA LYS A 289 17.29 -8.69 18.75
C LYS A 289 16.99 -7.51 19.66
N GLY A 290 16.44 -6.42 19.10
CA GLY A 290 16.21 -5.17 19.82
C GLY A 290 14.97 -5.19 20.71
N VAL A 291 13.96 -5.99 20.37
CA VAL A 291 12.66 -6.00 21.05
C VAL A 291 12.14 -7.42 21.21
N SER A 292 11.74 -7.77 22.43
CA SER A 292 11.20 -9.10 22.74
C SER A 292 9.72 -9.23 22.34
N GLY A 293 9.33 -10.39 21.82
CA GLY A 293 7.94 -10.71 21.44
C GLY A 293 7.65 -10.63 19.94
N LEU A 294 8.64 -10.28 19.12
CA LEU A 294 8.52 -10.29 17.66
C LEU A 294 8.56 -11.72 17.12
N LYS A 295 7.62 -12.07 16.23
CA LYS A 295 7.46 -13.42 15.66
C LYS A 295 7.04 -13.30 14.20
N PRO A 296 7.95 -12.95 13.27
CA PRO A 296 7.61 -12.83 11.86
C PRO A 296 7.03 -14.15 11.32
N ASN A 297 5.90 -14.08 10.61
CA ASN A 297 5.21 -15.23 10.06
C ASN A 297 4.64 -14.87 8.68
N ALA A 298 4.92 -15.69 7.66
CA ALA A 298 4.49 -15.41 6.30
C ALA A 298 2.95 -15.35 6.15
N SER A 299 2.22 -16.28 6.77
CA SER A 299 0.75 -16.34 6.65
C SER A 299 0.04 -15.13 7.29
N GLN A 300 0.65 -14.53 8.33
CA GLN A 300 0.04 -13.45 9.09
C GLN A 300 0.57 -12.07 8.70
N HIS A 301 1.80 -11.97 8.18
CA HIS A 301 2.51 -10.71 8.00
C HIS A 301 2.90 -10.43 6.54
N SER A 302 2.53 -11.31 5.60
CA SER A 302 2.64 -11.02 4.18
C SER A 302 1.60 -9.97 3.77
N PHE A 303 1.97 -9.18 2.75
CA PHE A 303 1.09 -8.27 2.05
C PHE A 303 0.74 -8.92 0.71
N HIS A 304 -0.54 -9.00 0.38
CA HIS A 304 -1.01 -9.40 -0.96
C HIS A 304 -2.17 -8.56 -1.48
N ILE A 305 -2.33 -8.53 -2.80
CA ILE A 305 -3.52 -8.06 -3.53
C ILE A 305 -3.82 -9.08 -4.63
N ASP A 306 -5.07 -9.51 -4.68
CA ASP A 306 -5.58 -10.41 -5.70
C ASP A 306 -6.43 -9.61 -6.69
N VAL A 307 -6.01 -9.57 -7.95
CA VAL A 307 -6.61 -8.73 -8.98
C VAL A 307 -7.30 -9.59 -10.05
N GLU A 308 -8.56 -9.27 -10.33
CA GLU A 308 -9.33 -9.91 -11.41
C GLU A 308 -8.79 -9.42 -12.77
N PRO A 309 -8.31 -10.31 -13.64
CA PRO A 309 -7.48 -9.93 -14.78
C PRO A 309 -8.24 -9.17 -15.87
N ASN A 310 -9.53 -9.40 -16.07
CA ASN A 310 -10.27 -8.80 -17.19
C ASN A 310 -10.65 -7.33 -16.92
N THR A 311 -10.87 -7.00 -15.66
CA THR A 311 -11.36 -5.68 -15.23
C THR A 311 -10.30 -4.85 -14.54
N GLY A 312 -9.29 -5.49 -13.93
CA GLY A 312 -8.29 -4.81 -13.12
C GLY A 312 -8.76 -4.44 -11.71
N PHE A 313 -9.90 -4.96 -11.26
CA PHE A 313 -10.39 -4.77 -9.89
C PHE A 313 -9.65 -5.67 -8.90
N SER A 314 -9.29 -5.12 -7.75
CA SER A 314 -8.82 -5.90 -6.61
C SER A 314 -10.01 -6.56 -5.92
N ILE A 315 -10.03 -7.89 -5.88
CA ILE A 315 -11.14 -8.66 -5.30
C ILE A 315 -10.85 -9.19 -3.89
N ASP A 316 -9.58 -9.31 -3.54
CA ASP A 316 -9.12 -9.62 -2.19
C ASP A 316 -7.81 -8.88 -1.93
N ALA A 317 -7.59 -8.43 -0.71
CA ALA A 317 -6.34 -7.80 -0.32
C ALA A 317 -6.09 -7.96 1.17
N ALA A 318 -4.83 -8.16 1.54
CA ALA A 318 -4.35 -7.94 2.90
C ALA A 318 -3.16 -6.98 2.85
N VAL A 319 -3.44 -5.70 3.04
CA VAL A 319 -2.44 -4.64 3.10
C VAL A 319 -1.91 -4.54 4.52
N ARG A 320 -0.69 -5.04 4.74
CA ARG A 320 -0.10 -5.15 6.08
C ARG A 320 1.21 -4.37 6.17
N PHE A 321 1.30 -3.51 7.19
CA PHE A 321 2.50 -2.72 7.47
C PHE A 321 2.62 -2.42 8.95
N GLN A 322 3.83 -2.07 9.37
CA GLN A 322 4.17 -1.71 10.74
C GLN A 322 4.84 -0.36 10.78
N VAL A 323 4.41 0.46 11.73
CA VAL A 323 5.01 1.77 12.02
C VAL A 323 5.96 1.61 13.19
N ASN A 324 7.19 2.06 12.98
CA ASN A 324 8.27 1.96 13.95
C ASN A 324 8.88 3.35 14.20
N LEU A 325 9.49 3.52 15.37
CA LEU A 325 10.31 4.69 15.69
C LEU A 325 11.77 4.27 15.86
N TYR A 326 12.67 5.01 15.22
CA TYR A 326 14.11 4.82 15.41
C TYR A 326 14.56 5.57 16.65
N VAL A 327 14.79 4.80 17.71
CA VAL A 327 15.24 5.31 18.99
C VAL A 327 16.76 5.23 19.03
N GLN A 328 17.40 6.34 19.35
CA GLN A 328 18.85 6.41 19.54
C GLN A 328 19.18 7.45 20.60
N ARG A 329 20.36 7.31 21.20
CA ARG A 329 20.90 8.32 22.11
C ARG A 329 21.14 9.63 21.38
N ILE A 330 20.67 10.73 21.95
CA ILE A 330 20.98 12.09 21.48
C ILE A 330 21.68 12.84 22.61
N PHE A 331 22.95 13.16 22.39
CA PHE A 331 23.75 13.91 23.36
C PHE A 331 23.12 15.29 23.63
N GLY A 332 23.12 15.73 24.88
CA GLY A 332 22.46 16.96 25.31
C GLY A 332 20.95 16.84 25.61
N ILE A 333 20.30 15.71 25.30
CA ILE A 333 18.86 15.49 25.62
C ILE A 333 18.73 14.41 26.69
N SER A 334 18.49 14.81 27.93
CA SER A 334 18.53 13.94 29.11
C SER A 334 17.56 12.76 29.07
N GLN A 335 16.41 12.94 28.40
CA GLN A 335 15.36 11.94 28.20
C GLN A 335 15.80 10.80 27.28
N LEU A 336 16.84 11.00 26.46
CA LEU A 336 17.39 10.02 25.53
C LEU A 336 18.84 9.64 25.86
N GLN A 337 19.40 10.07 27.00
CA GLN A 337 20.82 9.81 27.27
C GLN A 337 21.14 8.34 27.50
N ASN A 338 20.20 7.55 28.00
CA ASN A 338 20.40 6.15 28.41
C ASN A 338 19.44 5.21 27.67
N VAL A 339 19.19 5.47 26.39
CA VAL A 339 18.37 4.59 25.54
C VAL A 339 19.27 3.74 24.65
N PRO A 340 18.93 2.46 24.42
CA PRO A 340 19.58 1.67 23.38
C PRO A 340 19.26 2.26 22.00
N THR A 341 20.15 2.04 21.04
CA THR A 341 19.83 2.25 19.63
C THR A 341 18.98 1.07 19.16
N VAL A 342 17.70 1.31 18.86
CA VAL A 342 16.74 0.25 18.53
C VAL A 342 15.65 0.77 17.59
N MET A 343 15.18 -0.13 16.72
CA MET A 343 13.97 0.07 15.94
C MET A 343 12.77 -0.41 16.76
N PHE A 344 12.05 0.52 17.38
CA PHE A 344 10.96 0.19 18.28
C PHE A 344 9.61 0.19 17.54
N PRO A 345 8.88 -0.94 17.47
CA PRO A 345 7.59 -1.03 16.82
C PRO A 345 6.52 -0.35 17.67
N ILE A 346 5.68 0.47 17.04
CA ILE A 346 4.60 1.18 17.74
C ILE A 346 3.27 0.45 17.55
N PHE A 347 2.91 0.19 16.29
CA PHE A 347 1.73 -0.59 15.93
C PHE A 347 1.94 -1.16 14.53
N TRP A 348 1.17 -2.19 14.20
CA TRP A 348 1.00 -2.67 12.84
C TRP A 348 -0.48 -2.67 12.49
N ALA A 349 -0.76 -2.52 11.20
CA ALA A 349 -2.11 -2.47 10.66
C ALA A 349 -2.33 -3.64 9.71
N ASP A 350 -3.56 -4.15 9.73
CA ASP A 350 -4.08 -5.24 8.89
C ASP A 350 -5.31 -4.67 8.17
N LEU A 351 -5.12 -4.16 6.96
CA LEU A 351 -6.21 -3.63 6.15
C LEU A 351 -6.64 -4.71 5.16
N THR A 352 -7.74 -5.37 5.48
CA THR A 352 -8.26 -6.50 4.71
C THR A 352 -9.51 -6.13 3.94
N PHE A 353 -9.59 -6.58 2.70
CA PHE A 353 -10.80 -6.57 1.89
C PHE A 353 -10.96 -7.97 1.28
N SER A 354 -12.19 -8.47 1.26
CA SER A 354 -12.50 -9.76 0.64
C SER A 354 -13.81 -9.67 -0.13
N LEU A 355 -13.85 -10.38 -1.25
CA LEU A 355 -15.01 -10.46 -2.12
C LEU A 355 -16.22 -11.02 -1.38
N THR A 356 -17.36 -10.33 -1.48
CA THR A 356 -18.65 -10.83 -0.97
C THR A 356 -19.38 -11.63 -2.05
N ASP A 357 -20.31 -12.50 -1.65
CA ASP A 357 -21.14 -13.26 -2.60
C ASP A 357 -21.88 -12.34 -3.60
N GLU A 358 -22.42 -11.22 -3.12
CA GLU A 358 -23.11 -10.23 -3.96
C GLU A 358 -22.18 -9.64 -5.04
N LEU A 359 -20.95 -9.26 -4.66
CA LEU A 359 -19.96 -8.75 -5.61
C LEU A 359 -19.50 -9.85 -6.57
N ALA A 360 -19.31 -11.08 -6.07
CA ALA A 360 -18.94 -12.23 -6.89
C ALA A 360 -20.00 -12.50 -7.97
N ASP A 361 -21.28 -12.42 -7.62
CA ASP A 361 -22.39 -12.60 -8.56
C ASP A 361 -22.45 -11.49 -9.61
N ILE A 362 -22.09 -10.25 -9.25
CA ILE A 362 -21.91 -9.17 -10.23
C ILE A 362 -20.80 -9.53 -11.22
N PHE A 363 -19.64 -10.01 -10.77
CA PHE A 363 -18.57 -10.44 -11.69
C PHE A 363 -19.02 -11.57 -12.62
N LYS A 364 -19.65 -12.62 -12.08
CA LYS A 364 -20.13 -13.77 -12.86
C LYS A 364 -21.15 -13.34 -13.92
N THR A 365 -22.12 -12.51 -13.56
CA THR A 365 -23.24 -12.14 -14.44
C THR A 365 -22.90 -11.00 -15.39
N LYS A 366 -22.07 -10.03 -14.99
CA LYS A 366 -21.78 -8.82 -15.78
C LYS A 366 -20.45 -8.89 -16.52
N VAL A 367 -19.51 -9.72 -16.09
CA VAL A 367 -18.19 -9.85 -16.73
C VAL A 367 -18.08 -11.20 -17.43
N TYR A 368 -18.22 -12.30 -16.69
CA TYR A 368 -17.92 -13.63 -17.23
C TYR A 368 -18.99 -14.16 -18.17
N LEU A 369 -20.27 -13.99 -17.84
CA LEU A 369 -21.37 -14.47 -18.69
C LEU A 369 -21.32 -13.83 -20.10
N PRO A 370 -21.23 -12.48 -20.26
CA PRO A 370 -21.10 -11.88 -21.58
C PRO A 370 -19.81 -12.28 -22.29
N LYS A 371 -18.68 -12.35 -21.58
CA LYS A 371 -17.39 -12.77 -22.16
C LYS A 371 -17.46 -14.20 -22.70
N ASN A 372 -18.00 -15.13 -21.92
CA ASN A 372 -18.12 -16.53 -22.30
C ASN A 372 -19.14 -16.71 -23.43
N ALA A 373 -20.26 -15.97 -23.40
CA ALA A 373 -21.21 -15.96 -24.51
C ALA A 373 -20.58 -15.42 -25.80
N ALA A 374 -19.80 -14.35 -25.73
CA ALA A 374 -19.08 -13.79 -26.87
C ALA A 374 -18.06 -14.79 -27.45
N MET A 375 -17.23 -15.40 -26.59
CA MET A 375 -16.29 -16.45 -27.02
C MET A 375 -17.01 -17.65 -27.61
N GLY A 376 -18.09 -18.13 -26.97
CA GLY A 376 -18.90 -19.23 -27.49
C GLY A 376 -19.53 -18.91 -28.85
N SER A 377 -20.04 -17.69 -29.03
CA SER A 377 -20.58 -17.24 -30.32
C SER A 377 -19.50 -17.17 -31.41
N MET A 378 -18.28 -16.74 -31.07
CA MET A 378 -17.15 -16.69 -31.99
C MET A 378 -16.76 -18.09 -32.46
N PHE A 379 -16.56 -19.04 -31.53
CA PHE A 379 -16.26 -20.43 -31.88
C PHE A 379 -17.41 -21.10 -32.62
N GLY A 380 -18.67 -20.77 -32.28
CA GLY A 380 -19.86 -21.23 -33.00
C GLY A 380 -19.86 -20.77 -34.46
N MET A 381 -19.63 -19.47 -34.71
CA MET A 381 -19.54 -18.92 -36.07
C MET A 381 -18.37 -19.52 -36.87
N MET A 382 -17.21 -19.74 -36.25
CA MET A 382 -16.08 -20.43 -36.88
C MET A 382 -16.45 -21.87 -37.26
N GLY A 383 -17.16 -22.59 -36.39
CA GLY A 383 -17.64 -23.94 -36.66
C GLY A 383 -18.63 -24.00 -37.82
N VAL A 384 -19.60 -23.08 -37.86
CA VAL A 384 -20.56 -22.96 -38.98
C VAL A 384 -19.83 -22.64 -40.28
N GLY A 385 -18.88 -21.69 -40.26
CA GLY A 385 -18.07 -21.34 -41.42
C GLY A 385 -17.26 -22.54 -41.96
N ALA A 386 -16.61 -23.29 -41.08
CA ALA A 386 -15.89 -24.51 -41.44
C ALA A 386 -16.82 -25.57 -42.06
N LEU A 387 -18.02 -25.75 -41.52
CA LEU A 387 -19.01 -26.69 -42.05
C LEU A 387 -19.49 -26.28 -43.45
N ILE A 388 -19.76 -24.99 -43.67
CA ILE A 388 -20.11 -24.46 -45.00
C ILE A 388 -18.98 -24.71 -46.01
N CYS A 389 -17.72 -24.49 -45.61
CA CYS A 389 -16.56 -24.79 -46.46
C CYS A 389 -16.45 -26.29 -46.81
N ILE A 390 -16.67 -27.18 -45.83
CA ILE A 390 -16.63 -28.63 -46.06
C ILE A 390 -17.76 -29.04 -47.02
N VAL A 391 -18.97 -28.53 -46.81
CA VAL A 391 -20.13 -28.84 -47.67
C VAL A 391 -19.91 -28.34 -49.09
N THR A 392 -19.42 -27.11 -49.27
CA THR A 392 -19.19 -26.53 -50.60
C THR A 392 -18.06 -27.23 -51.36
N VAL A 393 -16.96 -27.59 -50.68
CA VAL A 393 -15.88 -28.40 -51.28
C VAL A 393 -16.40 -29.80 -51.62
N GLY A 394 -17.14 -30.44 -50.70
CA GLY A 394 -17.75 -31.75 -50.93
C GLY A 394 -18.69 -31.75 -52.14
N TYR A 395 -19.57 -30.74 -52.24
CA TYR A 395 -20.46 -30.55 -53.37
C TYR A 395 -19.69 -30.31 -54.69
N SER A 396 -18.66 -29.47 -54.66
CA SER A 396 -17.83 -29.18 -55.85
C SER A 396 -17.08 -30.43 -56.34
N CYS A 397 -16.55 -31.24 -55.42
CA CYS A 397 -15.93 -32.53 -55.73
C CYS A 397 -16.93 -33.53 -56.30
N TRP A 398 -18.17 -33.54 -55.79
CA TRP A 398 -19.24 -34.39 -56.31
C TRP A 398 -19.65 -33.98 -57.74
N VAL A 399 -19.82 -32.68 -58.02
CA VAL A 399 -20.11 -32.16 -59.37
C VAL A 399 -19.00 -32.54 -60.36
N LYS A 400 -17.72 -32.29 -60.01
CA LYS A 400 -16.59 -32.70 -60.88
C LYS A 400 -16.55 -34.20 -61.16
N LYS A 401 -17.00 -35.03 -60.21
CA LYS A 401 -17.10 -36.49 -60.41
C LYS A 401 -18.23 -36.87 -61.37
N GLN A 402 -19.34 -36.12 -61.38
CA GLN A 402 -20.42 -36.30 -62.35
C GLN A 402 -19.98 -35.88 -63.77
N ASP A 403 -19.31 -34.73 -63.93
CA ASP A 403 -18.83 -34.25 -65.24
C ASP A 403 -17.86 -35.24 -65.90
N LYS A 404 -16.97 -35.87 -65.12
CA LYS A 404 -16.07 -36.92 -65.60
C LYS A 404 -16.78 -38.21 -66.05
N LYS A 405 -18.01 -38.47 -65.59
CA LYS A 405 -18.79 -39.64 -66.03
C LYS A 405 -19.55 -39.37 -67.34
N ILE A 406 -19.79 -38.09 -67.67
CA ILE A 406 -20.58 -37.67 -68.83
C ILE A 406 -19.68 -37.37 -70.06
N SER A 407 -18.35 -37.30 -69.89
CA SER A 407 -17.41 -37.08 -70.99
C SER A 407 -17.25 -38.36 -71.86
N PRO A 408 -17.57 -38.33 -73.17
CA PRO A 408 -17.39 -39.49 -74.05
C PRO A 408 -15.89 -39.80 -74.28
N PRO A 409 -15.51 -41.06 -74.53
CA PRO A 409 -14.12 -41.44 -74.73
C PRO A 409 -13.51 -40.71 -75.94
N PRO A 410 -12.20 -40.41 -75.91
CA PRO A 410 -11.54 -39.72 -77.01
C PRO A 410 -11.63 -40.55 -78.29
N VAL A 411 -12.17 -39.95 -79.35
CA VAL A 411 -12.18 -40.54 -80.69
C VAL A 411 -10.75 -40.50 -81.22
N PHE A 412 -10.11 -41.67 -81.30
CA PHE A 412 -8.82 -41.82 -81.95
C PHE A 412 -9.01 -41.70 -83.47
N VAL A 413 -8.52 -40.61 -84.05
CA VAL A 413 -8.40 -40.46 -85.50
C VAL A 413 -7.07 -41.10 -85.92
N THR A 414 -7.13 -42.32 -86.45
CA THR A 414 -6.01 -42.94 -87.17
C THR A 414 -5.84 -42.27 -88.51
N ARG A 415 -4.62 -41.79 -88.78
CA ARG A 415 -4.22 -41.09 -90.01
C ARG A 415 -3.75 -42.06 -91.08
#